data_AF-A0A7Y5HIZ4-F1
#
_entry.id   AF-A0A7Y5HIZ4-F1
#
_cell.length_a   1.000
_cell.length_b   1.000
_cell.length_c   1.000
_cell.angle_alpha   90.00
_cell.angle_beta   90.00
_cell.angle_gamma   90.00
#
_symmetry.space_group_name_H-M   'P 1'
#
loop_
_entity.id
_entity.type
_entity.pdbx_description
1 polymer ?
#
loop_
_entity_poly.entity_id
_entity_poly.type
_entity_poly.pdbx_seq_one_letter_code
_entity_poly.pdbx_strand_id
1 'polypeptide(L)'
;AFPLRSLLDAGAEVVFGSDAPVEPADPALWIRAAVERTTPDGRPEGGWWPAEKVGRESAVRCTVEAPLSPGAPLPPSTAGRGGAWGEGATS
;
A
#
# COMPACT_ATOMS: atom_id res chain seq x y z
N ALA A 1 5.40 -2.43 16.55
CA ALA A 1 5.72 -2.15 15.14
C ALA A 1 4.46 -2.36 14.30
N PHE A 2 4.21 -1.57 13.27
CA PHE A 2 3.05 -1.74 12.38
C PHE A 2 3.31 -2.87 11.36
N PRO A 3 2.52 -3.97 11.39
CA PRO A 3 2.76 -5.17 10.60
C PRO A 3 2.09 -5.09 9.21
N LEU A 4 2.50 -4.10 8.41
CA LEU A 4 1.86 -3.78 7.13
C LEU A 4 1.89 -4.94 6.13
N ARG A 5 3.04 -5.61 6.00
CA ARG A 5 3.17 -6.71 5.04
C ARG A 5 2.35 -7.90 5.49
N SER A 6 2.42 -8.22 6.79
CA SER A 6 1.64 -9.31 7.37
C SER A 6 0.13 -9.09 7.23
N LEU A 7 -0.35 -7.85 7.37
CA LEU A 7 -1.76 -7.51 7.14
C LEU A 7 -2.18 -7.74 5.69
N LEU A 8 -1.38 -7.26 4.73
CA LEU A 8 -1.63 -7.47 3.31
C LEU A 8 -1.59 -8.97 2.94
N ASP A 9 -0.62 -9.71 3.46
CA ASP A 9 -0.49 -11.15 3.23
C ASP A 9 -1.65 -11.95 3.85
N ALA A 10 -2.23 -11.46 4.95
CA ALA A 10 -3.43 -12.02 5.56
C ALA A 10 -4.73 -11.65 4.80
N GLY A 11 -4.64 -10.89 3.72
CA GLY A 11 -5.79 -10.43 2.92
C GLY A 11 -6.56 -9.27 3.55
N ALA A 12 -6.00 -8.60 4.55
CA ALA A 12 -6.60 -7.40 5.11
C ALA A 12 -6.49 -6.26 4.10
N GLU A 13 -7.53 -5.44 4.03
CA GLU A 13 -7.44 -4.17 3.34
C GLU A 13 -6.69 -3.16 4.21
N VAL A 14 -5.69 -2.53 3.63
CA VAL A 14 -4.85 -1.54 4.30
C VAL A 14 -4.99 -0.22 3.56
N VAL A 15 -5.30 0.83 4.30
CA VAL A 15 -5.42 2.19 3.81
C VAL A 15 -4.49 3.08 4.61
N PHE A 16 -3.68 3.89 3.93
CA PHE A 16 -2.77 4.83 4.58
C PHE A 16 -3.48 6.15 4.87
N GLY A 17 -3.21 6.71 6.05
CA GLY A 17 -3.68 8.01 6.48
C GLY A 17 -2.52 8.84 7.04
N SER A 18 -2.66 10.17 6.97
CA SER A 18 -1.63 11.11 7.39
C SER A 18 -1.49 11.27 8.89
N ASP A 19 -2.54 11.00 9.68
CA ASP A 19 -2.65 11.49 11.06
C ASP A 19 -2.46 13.01 11.20
N ALA A 20 -2.84 13.78 10.18
CA ALA A 20 -2.76 15.23 10.22
C ALA A 20 -3.62 15.80 11.36
N PRO A 21 -3.13 16.83 12.08
CA PRO A 21 -1.96 17.65 11.78
C PRO A 21 -0.64 17.14 12.40
N VAL A 22 -0.63 15.97 13.03
CA VAL A 22 0.55 15.44 13.75
C VAL A 22 1.70 15.17 12.77
N GLU A 23 1.38 14.59 11.61
CA GLU A 23 2.34 14.33 10.53
C GLU A 23 1.93 15.05 9.23
N PRO A 24 2.89 15.32 8.33
CA PRO A 24 2.60 15.99 7.06
C PRO A 24 1.60 15.23 6.21
N ALA A 25 0.70 15.98 5.56
CA ALA A 25 -0.33 15.46 4.66
C ALA A 25 0.20 14.97 3.28
N ASP A 26 1.51 14.82 3.11
CA ASP A 26 2.15 14.43 1.84
C ASP A 26 2.18 12.90 1.67
N PRO A 27 1.41 12.33 0.72
CA PRO A 27 1.35 10.89 0.52
C PRO A 27 2.69 10.26 0.08
N ALA A 28 3.57 11.03 -0.56
CA ALA A 28 4.88 10.53 -0.96
C ALA A 28 5.73 10.10 0.24
N LEU A 29 5.56 10.77 1.39
CA LEU A 29 6.25 10.43 2.63
C LEU A 29 5.74 9.10 3.20
N TRP A 30 4.43 8.83 3.14
CA TRP A 30 3.87 7.59 3.67
C TRP A 30 4.23 6.39 2.79
N ILE A 31 4.21 6.57 1.47
CA ILE A 31 4.67 5.56 0.52
C ILE A 31 6.14 5.22 0.80
N ARG A 32 7.01 6.23 0.93
CA ARG A 32 8.42 6.02 1.27
C ARG A 32 8.57 5.30 2.61
N ALA A 33 7.83 5.70 3.63
CA ALA A 33 7.88 5.07 4.95
C ALA A 33 7.45 3.59 4.90
N ALA A 34 6.43 3.24 4.12
CA ALA A 34 5.96 1.87 3.99
C ALA A 34 6.96 0.96 3.22
N VAL A 35 7.61 1.51 2.19
CA VAL A 35 8.57 0.78 1.34
C VAL A 35 9.93 0.64 2.01
N GLU A 36 10.49 1.75 2.50
CA GLU A 36 11.86 1.79 3.02
C GLU A 36 11.92 1.47 4.51
N ARG A 37 10.88 1.83 5.25
CA ARG A 37 10.80 1.72 6.72
C ARG A 37 12.01 2.35 7.41
N THR A 38 12.46 3.49 6.89
CA THR A 38 13.55 4.30 7.46
C THR A 38 13.07 5.71 7.76
N THR A 39 13.83 6.43 8.57
CA THR A 39 13.77 7.91 8.63
C THR A 39 14.08 8.53 7.26
N PRO A 40 13.77 9.82 7.09
CA PRO A 40 14.24 10.59 5.95
C PRO A 40 15.76 10.51 5.74
N ASP A 41 16.53 10.36 6.82
CA ASP A 41 18.00 10.19 6.81
C ASP A 41 18.45 8.74 6.56
N GLY A 42 17.54 7.82 6.21
CA GLY A 42 17.88 6.44 5.86
C GLY A 42 18.24 5.55 7.06
N ARG A 43 17.82 5.91 8.28
CA ARG A 43 18.08 5.12 9.49
C ARG A 43 16.84 4.34 9.93
N PRO A 44 16.99 3.14 10.51
CA PRO A 44 18.20 2.32 10.58
C PRO A 44 18.55 1.76 9.20
N GLU A 45 19.80 1.35 9.02
CA GLU A 45 20.21 0.64 7.81
C GLU A 45 19.39 -0.65 7.65
N GLY A 46 18.89 -0.89 6.44
CA GLY A 46 17.98 -2.00 6.16
C GLY A 46 16.51 -1.75 6.53
N GLY A 47 16.22 -0.67 7.26
CA GLY A 47 14.87 -0.31 7.70
C GLY A 47 14.40 -1.05 8.95
N TRP A 48 13.46 -0.44 9.67
CA TRP A 48 12.82 -1.02 10.83
C TRP A 48 11.91 -2.17 10.43
N TRP A 49 12.09 -3.35 11.02
CA TRP A 49 11.35 -4.56 10.66
C TRP A 49 11.32 -4.79 9.14
N PRO A 50 12.46 -5.19 8.53
CA PRO A 50 12.56 -5.34 7.08
C PRO A 50 11.52 -6.30 6.47
N ALA A 51 11.07 -7.30 7.24
CA ALA A 51 10.01 -8.23 6.84
C ALA A 51 8.65 -7.54 6.64
N GLU A 52 8.43 -6.37 7.25
CA GLU A 52 7.20 -5.60 7.17
C GLU A 52 7.23 -4.51 6.09
N LYS A 53 8.26 -4.52 5.23
CA LYS A 53 8.33 -3.66 4.03
C LYS A 53 7.27 -4.10 3.03
N VAL A 54 6.60 -3.12 2.43
CA VAL A 54 5.64 -3.35 1.35
C VAL A 54 6.23 -2.93 0.01
N GLY A 55 5.78 -3.58 -1.08
CA GLY A 55 6.19 -3.19 -2.42
C GLY A 55 5.63 -1.82 -2.82
N ARG A 56 6.28 -1.14 -3.77
CA ARG A 56 5.86 0.19 -4.26
C ARG A 56 4.43 0.20 -4.78
N GLU A 57 4.04 -0.82 -5.54
CA GLU A 57 2.69 -0.95 -6.09
C GLU A 57 1.64 -1.07 -4.97
N SER A 58 1.87 -1.95 -4.00
CA SER A 58 1.00 -2.10 -2.84
C SER A 58 0.91 -0.80 -2.04
N ALA A 59 2.03 -0.11 -1.85
CA ALA A 59 2.06 1.17 -1.13
C ALA A 59 1.22 2.24 -1.83
N VAL A 60 1.32 2.37 -3.15
CA VAL A 60 0.49 3.28 -3.94
C VAL A 60 -0.98 2.91 -3.84
N ARG A 61 -1.33 1.62 -3.95
CA ARG A 61 -2.71 1.13 -3.81
C ARG A 61 -3.30 1.52 -2.45
N CYS A 62 -2.57 1.29 -1.37
CA CYS A 62 -3.01 1.66 -0.01
C CYS A 62 -3.21 3.18 0.16
N THR A 63 -2.59 4.01 -0.68
CA THR A 63 -2.73 5.47 -0.66
C THR A 63 -3.91 5.97 -1.49
N VAL A 64 -4.16 5.39 -2.67
CA VAL A 64 -5.17 5.90 -3.62
C VAL A 64 -6.55 5.25 -3.45
N GLU A 65 -6.61 4.03 -2.93
CA GLU A 65 -7.87 3.27 -2.77
C GLU A 65 -8.55 3.52 -1.41
N ALA A 66 -8.17 4.58 -0.70
CA ALA A 66 -8.83 4.93 0.56
C ALA A 66 -10.36 5.08 0.32
N PRO A 67 -11.22 4.29 0.96
CA PRO A 67 -12.66 4.42 0.74
C PRO A 67 -13.07 5.82 1.19
N LEU A 68 -13.74 6.55 0.29
CA LEU A 68 -14.21 7.92 0.51
C LEU A 68 -15.23 8.04 1.66
N SER A 69 -15.54 6.96 2.37
CA SER A 69 -16.33 6.96 3.61
C SER A 69 -16.03 5.72 4.46
N PRO A 70 -15.94 5.83 5.80
CA PRO A 70 -15.90 4.67 6.69
C PRO A 70 -17.15 3.80 6.46
N GLY A 71 -16.95 2.54 6.08
CA GLY A 71 -18.03 1.57 5.85
C GLY A 71 -18.64 1.57 4.44
N ALA A 72 -18.08 2.31 3.48
CA ALA A 72 -18.45 2.12 2.07
C ALA A 72 -18.06 0.71 1.63
N PRO A 73 -18.96 -0.04 0.93
CA PRO A 73 -18.61 -1.33 0.38
C PRO A 73 -17.50 -1.14 -0.66
N LEU A 74 -16.48 -1.97 -0.55
CA LEU A 74 -15.28 -1.87 -1.35
C LEU A 74 -15.59 -2.19 -2.81
N PRO A 75 -14.91 -1.53 -3.77
CA PRO A 75 -14.89 -2.05 -5.14
C PRO A 75 -14.31 -3.46 -5.12
N PRO A 76 -14.77 -4.36 -6.02
CA PRO A 76 -14.27 -5.73 -6.04
C PRO A 76 -12.75 -5.72 -6.19
N SER A 77 -12.07 -6.46 -5.30
CA SER A 77 -10.61 -6.56 -5.33
C SER A 77 -10.16 -6.96 -6.73
N THR A 78 -9.48 -6.05 -7.42
CA THR A 78 -8.58 -6.38 -8.52
C THR A 78 -7.37 -7.08 -7.89
N ALA A 79 -7.60 -8.33 -7.50
CA ALA A 79 -6.55 -9.32 -7.37
C ALA A 79 -6.02 -9.56 -8.79
N GLY A 80 -4.71 -9.41 -8.96
CA GLY A 80 -4.05 -9.54 -10.26
C GLY A 80 -4.47 -10.81 -10.98
N ARG A 81 -5.06 -10.64 -12.17
CA ARG A 81 -4.99 -11.65 -13.23
C ARG A 81 -3.70 -11.38 -13.99
N GLY A 82 -2.66 -12.13 -13.66
CA GLY A 82 -1.60 -12.40 -14.62
C GLY A 82 -2.17 -13.19 -15.80
N GLY A 83 -1.77 -12.81 -17.01
CA GLY A 83 -1.92 -13.62 -18.22
C GLY A 83 -3.22 -13.43 -19.00
N ALA A 84 -3.17 -12.62 -20.06
CA ALA A 84 -3.35 -13.06 -21.45
C ALA A 84 -3.69 -11.83 -22.33
N TRP A 85 -2.66 -11.30 -22.99
CA TRP A 85 -2.90 -10.72 -24.31
C TRP A 85 -3.13 -11.91 -25.26
N GLY A 86 -4.32 -11.98 -25.83
CA GLY A 86 -4.70 -13.01 -26.80
C GLY A 86 -5.73 -12.41 -27.75
N GLU A 87 -5.27 -12.18 -28.97
CA GLU A 87 -6.09 -11.83 -30.13
C GLU A 87 -7.23 -12.84 -30.34
N GLY A 88 -8.33 -12.38 -30.96
CA GLY A 88 -9.18 -13.24 -31.76
C GLY A 88 -10.67 -13.24 -31.45
N ALA A 89 -11.42 -12.82 -32.47
CA ALA A 89 -12.77 -13.24 -32.84
C ALA A 89 -13.97 -12.66 -32.05
N THR A 90 -14.66 -11.72 -32.70
CA THR A 90 -16.10 -11.87 -32.95
C THR A 90 -16.42 -11.49 -34.39
N SER A 91 -17.30 -12.29 -34.99
CA SER A 91 -17.84 -12.29 -36.34
C SER A 91 -18.40 -10.97 -36.86
#